data_AF-A0A970E2N2-F1
#
_entry.id   AF-A0A970E2N2-F1
#
_cell.length_a   1.000
_cell.length_b   1.000
_cell.length_c   1.000
_cell.angle_alpha   90.00
_cell.angle_beta   90.00
_cell.angle_gamma   90.00
#
_symmetry.space_group_name_H-M   'P 1'
#
loop_
_entity.id
_entity.type
_entity.pdbx_description
1 polymer ?
#
loop_
_entity_poly.entity_id
_entity_poly.type
_entity_poly.pdbx_seq_one_letter_code
_entity_poly.pdbx_strand_id
1 'polypeptide(L)'
;MVRMLKLTSAILLAVFMAISANAAIVGEEIELGNGKQFRQPLVLEPGQKYSVSISVQSAQPNAQVTLTVEFADDGGTVKEYISTQRGLGGEGRWTVVGLEFTTPDSPRQAQLVLTADQPGTYRWDSLAVQKLHETVNEVQQYWEERFAKHGAVYTGLVVDARHLDVRRGISPRVYSESGQLLYGGVLASAEFVQDVGVVAYGRELDPDLIKRIQVDPEYAYARPLIVEAVGVVDPARTGVYVSEADAERILQALSQYDFFARYAVIFLIN
;
A
#
# COMPACT_ATOMS: atom_id res chain seq x y z
N MET A 1 1.06 -7.41 75.03
CA MET A 1 0.59 -8.71 74.53
C MET A 1 -0.76 -8.46 73.83
N VAL A 2 -0.77 -7.81 72.66
CA VAL A 2 -0.71 -8.36 71.28
C VAL A 2 -1.94 -9.20 70.88
N ARG A 3 -2.78 -8.58 70.01
CA ARG A 3 -3.64 -9.12 68.91
C ARG A 3 -4.83 -10.02 69.30
N MET A 4 -5.96 -10.09 68.57
CA MET A 4 -6.35 -9.64 67.22
C MET A 4 -7.90 -9.74 67.14
N LEU A 5 -8.61 -8.79 66.51
CA LEU A 5 -9.97 -9.04 66.02
C LEU A 5 -10.16 -8.40 64.64
N LYS A 6 -10.96 -9.08 63.82
CA LYS A 6 -10.96 -9.17 62.36
C LYS A 6 -11.44 -7.89 61.66
N LEU A 7 -10.79 -7.54 60.55
CA LEU A 7 -11.19 -6.48 59.63
C LEU A 7 -11.99 -7.10 58.46
N THR A 8 -13.28 -6.82 58.37
CA THR A 8 -14.11 -7.08 57.17
C THR A 8 -14.08 -5.84 56.29
N SER A 9 -13.50 -5.95 55.09
CA SER A 9 -13.45 -4.86 54.11
C SER A 9 -14.53 -5.06 53.06
N ALA A 10 -15.50 -4.14 53.00
CA ALA A 10 -16.51 -4.07 51.94
C ALA A 10 -15.92 -3.34 50.72
N ILE A 11 -16.09 -3.93 49.54
CA ILE A 11 -15.61 -3.41 48.26
C ILE A 11 -16.64 -2.42 47.71
N LEU A 12 -16.22 -1.17 47.54
CA LEU A 12 -17.01 -0.09 46.94
C LEU A 12 -16.82 -0.14 45.41
N LEU A 13 -17.89 -0.44 44.68
CA LEU A 13 -17.93 -0.47 43.22
C LEU A 13 -18.18 0.95 42.70
N ALA A 14 -17.14 1.62 42.18
CA ALA A 14 -17.27 2.91 41.53
C ALA A 14 -17.69 2.72 40.06
N VAL A 15 -18.91 3.14 39.73
CA VAL A 15 -19.44 3.19 38.36
C VAL A 15 -18.89 4.45 37.69
N PHE A 16 -17.99 4.30 36.72
CA PHE A 16 -17.54 5.39 35.85
C PHE A 16 -18.58 5.61 34.75
N MET A 17 -19.37 6.68 34.88
CA MET A 17 -20.25 7.17 33.84
C MET A 17 -19.43 8.07 32.90
N ALA A 18 -19.09 7.57 31.72
CA ALA A 18 -18.41 8.36 30.70
C ALA A 18 -19.40 9.35 30.07
N ILE A 19 -19.23 10.64 30.37
CA ILE A 19 -19.90 11.72 29.65
C ILE A 19 -19.16 11.89 28.33
N SER A 20 -19.74 11.44 27.22
CA SER A 20 -19.25 11.73 25.88
C SER A 20 -19.56 13.19 25.55
N ALA A 21 -18.57 14.07 25.74
CA ALA A 21 -18.60 15.41 25.16
C ALA A 21 -18.28 15.30 23.66
N ASN A 22 -19.27 15.57 22.80
CA ASN A 22 -19.01 15.84 21.38
C ASN A 22 -18.17 17.12 21.31
N ALA A 23 -16.85 16.98 21.19
CA ALA A 23 -16.00 18.09 20.80
C ALA A 23 -16.40 18.48 19.37
N ALA A 24 -17.03 19.64 19.20
CA ALA A 24 -17.18 20.23 17.88
C ALA A 24 -15.78 20.36 17.28
N ILE A 25 -15.61 19.94 16.02
CA ILE A 25 -14.36 20.17 15.28
C ILE A 25 -14.18 21.69 15.19
N VAL A 26 -13.25 22.24 15.96
CA VAL A 26 -12.89 23.67 15.94
C VAL A 26 -11.67 23.81 15.04
N GLY A 27 -11.90 23.97 13.73
CA GLY A 27 -10.82 24.32 12.80
C GLY A 27 -10.24 25.71 13.09
N GLU A 28 -9.04 25.98 12.59
CA GLU A 28 -8.33 27.24 12.81
C GLU A 28 -8.97 28.37 11.99
N GLU A 29 -9.16 29.54 12.63
CA GLU A 29 -9.74 30.72 11.98
C GLU A 29 -8.69 31.49 11.18
N ILE A 30 -9.05 31.82 9.94
CA ILE A 30 -8.25 32.59 9.01
C ILE A 30 -9.11 33.67 8.35
N GLU A 31 -8.49 34.79 8.03
CA GLU A 31 -9.12 35.90 7.32
C GLU A 31 -8.79 35.81 5.83
N LEU A 32 -9.81 35.69 4.98
CA LEU A 32 -9.65 35.62 3.53
C LEU A 32 -10.42 36.74 2.82
N GLY A 33 -10.09 36.96 1.55
CA GLY A 33 -10.69 37.99 0.69
C GLY A 33 -10.07 39.38 0.91
N ASN A 34 -10.42 40.35 0.05
CA ASN A 34 -9.79 41.68 0.02
C ASN A 34 -8.24 41.63 -0.03
N GLY A 35 -7.68 40.68 -0.77
CA GLY A 35 -6.23 40.48 -0.88
C GLY A 35 -5.59 39.74 0.31
N LYS A 36 -6.36 39.40 1.36
CA LYS A 36 -5.90 38.47 2.40
C LYS A 36 -5.93 37.04 1.88
N GLN A 37 -4.91 36.28 2.24
CA GLN A 37 -4.66 34.92 1.78
C GLN A 37 -4.02 34.11 2.88
N PHE A 38 -4.35 32.83 2.95
CA PHE A 38 -3.65 31.86 3.78
C PHE A 38 -2.51 31.24 2.96
N ARG A 39 -1.31 31.13 3.55
CA ARG A 39 -0.12 30.56 2.90
C ARG A 39 0.54 29.52 3.79
N GLN A 40 0.85 28.37 3.21
CA GLN A 40 1.55 27.28 3.91
C GLN A 40 2.69 26.74 3.03
N PRO A 41 3.94 26.69 3.51
CA PRO A 41 5.03 26.08 2.76
C PRO A 41 4.81 24.58 2.59
N LEU A 42 5.16 24.05 1.41
CA LEU A 42 5.12 22.63 1.08
C LEU A 42 6.53 22.10 0.87
N VAL A 43 6.86 20.95 1.46
CA VAL A 43 8.11 20.23 1.22
C VAL A 43 7.81 19.13 0.21
N LEU A 44 8.33 19.26 -1.00
CA LEU A 44 8.02 18.39 -2.13
C LEU A 44 9.30 17.99 -2.86
N GLU A 45 9.33 16.76 -3.37
CA GLU A 45 10.42 16.26 -4.21
C GLU A 45 10.20 16.70 -5.67
N PRO A 46 11.24 17.14 -6.40
CA PRO A 46 11.14 17.53 -7.81
C PRO A 46 10.71 16.37 -8.73
N GLY A 47 9.98 16.69 -9.79
CA GLY A 47 9.53 15.71 -10.81
C GLY A 47 8.53 14.67 -10.31
N GLN A 48 8.00 14.81 -9.09
CA GLN A 48 7.04 13.87 -8.50
C GLN A 48 5.60 14.40 -8.58
N LYS A 49 4.63 13.48 -8.63
CA LYS A 49 3.20 13.78 -8.60
C LYS A 49 2.68 13.83 -7.15
N TYR A 50 1.81 14.79 -6.85
CA TYR A 50 1.22 14.99 -5.53
C TYR A 50 -0.28 15.27 -5.61
N SER A 51 -0.98 15.00 -4.51
CA SER A 51 -2.30 15.51 -4.19
C SER A 51 -2.21 16.37 -2.94
N VAL A 52 -2.83 17.55 -2.96
CA VAL A 52 -3.02 18.39 -1.78
C VAL A 52 -4.50 18.63 -1.56
N SER A 53 -4.95 18.51 -0.32
CA SER A 53 -6.33 18.84 0.07
C SER A 53 -6.41 19.52 1.43
N ILE A 54 -7.42 20.37 1.59
CA ILE A 54 -7.69 21.12 2.82
C ILE A 54 -9.21 21.21 3.01
N SER A 55 -9.67 21.03 4.24
CA SER A 55 -11.08 21.26 4.59
C SER A 55 -11.27 22.72 4.92
N VAL A 56 -12.30 23.35 4.35
CA VAL A 56 -12.61 24.77 4.54
C VAL A 56 -14.10 24.97 4.84
N GLN A 57 -14.40 25.89 5.73
CA GLN A 57 -15.74 26.30 6.14
C GLN A 57 -15.82 27.83 6.17
N SER A 58 -17.01 28.38 5.92
CA SER A 58 -17.29 29.81 6.10
C SER A 58 -18.68 30.03 6.68
N ALA A 59 -18.85 31.14 7.41
CA ALA A 59 -20.18 31.65 7.76
C ALA A 59 -20.87 32.34 6.56
N GLN A 60 -20.16 32.57 5.46
CA GLN A 60 -20.72 33.22 4.27
C GLN A 60 -21.35 32.19 3.34
N PRO A 61 -22.63 32.35 2.97
CA PRO A 61 -23.31 31.42 2.08
C PRO A 61 -22.70 31.52 0.68
N ASN A 62 -22.43 30.36 0.07
CA ASN A 62 -21.95 30.23 -1.30
C ASN A 62 -20.62 30.94 -1.61
N ALA A 63 -19.79 31.21 -0.60
CA ALA A 63 -18.43 31.68 -0.82
C ALA A 63 -17.65 30.72 -1.73
N GLN A 64 -16.84 31.28 -2.63
CA GLN A 64 -15.93 30.52 -3.48
C GLN A 64 -14.51 30.69 -2.97
N VAL A 65 -13.81 29.58 -2.83
CA VAL A 65 -12.40 29.56 -2.47
C VAL A 65 -11.56 29.01 -3.60
N THR A 66 -10.36 29.55 -3.75
CA THR A 66 -9.37 29.10 -4.72
C THR A 66 -8.17 28.56 -3.96
N LEU A 67 -7.85 27.29 -4.18
CA LEU A 67 -6.65 26.65 -3.67
C LEU A 67 -5.61 26.63 -4.79
N THR A 68 -4.43 27.17 -4.52
CA THR A 68 -3.33 27.30 -5.48
C THR A 68 -2.08 26.70 -4.89
N VAL A 69 -1.30 25.96 -5.69
CA VAL A 69 0.09 25.62 -5.39
C VAL A 69 0.97 26.49 -6.28
N GLU A 70 1.78 27.34 -5.66
CA GLU A 70 2.74 28.22 -6.33
C GLU A 70 4.15 27.64 -6.22
N PHE A 71 4.92 27.67 -7.31
CA PHE A 71 6.34 27.33 -7.35
C PHE A 71 7.17 28.58 -7.66
N ALA A 72 8.01 28.98 -6.71
CA ALA A 72 8.88 30.14 -6.83
C ALA A 72 10.35 29.73 -7.01
N ASP A 73 11.12 30.62 -7.64
CA ASP A 73 12.58 30.53 -7.63
C ASP A 73 13.17 30.90 -6.24
N ASP A 74 14.49 30.76 -6.09
CA ASP A 74 15.19 31.13 -4.84
C ASP A 74 15.03 32.62 -4.47
N GLY A 75 14.68 33.47 -5.44
CA GLY A 75 14.38 34.88 -5.25
C GLY A 75 12.94 35.16 -4.82
N GLY A 76 12.10 34.14 -4.65
CA GLY A 76 10.70 34.27 -4.25
C GLY A 76 9.76 34.68 -5.39
N THR A 77 10.23 34.71 -6.64
CA THR A 77 9.37 35.03 -7.78
C THR A 77 8.64 33.78 -8.23
N VAL A 78 7.30 33.79 -8.16
CA VAL A 78 6.45 32.69 -8.65
C VAL A 78 6.67 32.53 -10.16
N LYS A 79 7.08 31.34 -10.58
CA LYS A 79 7.28 30.97 -11.99
C LYS A 79 6.13 30.18 -12.56
N GLU A 80 5.49 29.38 -11.71
CA GLU A 80 4.50 28.39 -12.11
C GLU A 80 3.49 28.21 -10.99
N TYR A 81 2.23 27.97 -11.34
CA TYR A 81 1.19 27.68 -10.36
C TYR A 81 0.11 26.77 -10.94
N ILE A 82 -0.54 26.02 -10.06
CA ILE A 82 -1.72 25.20 -10.38
C ILE A 82 -2.81 25.56 -9.38
N SER A 83 -4.04 25.77 -9.87
CA SER A 83 -5.16 26.20 -9.02
C SER A 83 -6.45 25.43 -9.29
N THR A 84 -7.26 25.28 -8.26
CA THR A 84 -8.65 24.81 -8.35
C THR A 84 -9.57 25.77 -7.60
N GLN A 85 -10.81 25.91 -8.05
CA GLN A 85 -11.81 26.76 -7.41
C GLN A 85 -13.01 25.92 -6.97
N ARG A 86 -13.53 26.19 -5.77
CA ARG A 86 -14.64 25.43 -5.19
C ARG A 86 -15.58 26.33 -4.39
N GLY A 87 -16.88 26.15 -4.58
CA GLY A 87 -17.90 26.74 -3.71
C GLY A 87 -18.04 25.95 -2.40
N LEU A 88 -18.11 26.66 -1.27
CA LEU A 88 -18.27 26.05 0.06
C LEU A 88 -19.71 25.63 0.40
N GLY A 89 -20.68 26.06 -0.41
CA GLY A 89 -22.09 25.74 -0.23
C GLY A 89 -22.74 26.51 0.93
N GLY A 90 -23.57 25.84 1.71
CA GLY A 90 -24.30 26.45 2.83
C GLY A 90 -23.39 26.92 3.96
N GLU A 91 -23.89 27.89 4.72
CA GLU A 91 -23.20 28.46 5.88
C GLU A 91 -22.78 27.37 6.87
N GLY A 92 -21.55 27.45 7.35
CA GLY A 92 -21.01 26.52 8.33
C GLY A 92 -20.76 25.10 7.78
N ARG A 93 -20.83 24.86 6.46
CA ARG A 93 -20.50 23.56 5.89
C ARG A 93 -18.99 23.41 5.68
N TRP A 94 -18.43 22.32 6.21
CA TRP A 94 -17.09 21.87 5.86
C TRP A 94 -17.07 21.28 4.45
N THR A 95 -16.17 21.79 3.61
CA THR A 95 -15.97 21.34 2.24
C THR A 95 -14.49 21.08 2.00
N VAL A 96 -14.17 19.89 1.48
CA VAL A 96 -12.80 19.55 1.07
C VAL A 96 -12.52 20.19 -0.29
N VAL A 97 -11.42 20.92 -0.36
CA VAL A 97 -10.88 21.51 -1.59
C VAL A 97 -9.51 20.90 -1.82
N GLY A 98 -9.26 20.39 -3.01
CA GLY A 98 -7.99 19.76 -3.31
C GLY A 98 -7.70 19.71 -4.80
N LEU A 99 -6.43 19.54 -5.13
CA LEU A 99 -5.93 19.46 -6.50
C LEU A 99 -4.74 18.49 -6.56
N GLU A 100 -4.61 17.84 -7.72
CA GLU A 100 -3.42 17.07 -8.06
C GLU A 100 -2.50 17.89 -8.96
N PHE A 101 -1.21 17.68 -8.83
CA PHE A 101 -0.20 18.39 -9.61
C PHE A 101 1.10 17.58 -9.69
N THR A 102 1.88 17.87 -10.73
CA THR A 102 3.27 17.38 -10.85
C THR A 102 4.21 18.53 -10.53
N THR A 103 5.22 18.25 -9.71
CA THR A 103 6.24 19.23 -9.34
C THR A 103 7.23 19.45 -10.49
N PRO A 104 7.79 20.66 -10.65
CA PRO A 104 8.85 20.91 -11.64
C PRO A 104 10.08 20.03 -11.42
N ASP A 105 10.79 19.67 -12.50
CA ASP A 105 12.01 18.83 -12.43
C ASP A 105 13.15 19.51 -11.67
N SER A 106 13.21 20.84 -11.70
CA SER A 106 14.15 21.64 -10.91
C SER A 106 13.61 21.89 -9.51
N PRO A 107 14.41 21.77 -8.43
CA PRO A 107 14.00 22.17 -7.09
C PRO A 107 13.50 23.61 -7.07
N ARG A 108 12.32 23.82 -6.48
CA ARG A 108 11.68 25.14 -6.33
C ARG A 108 10.98 25.23 -4.98
N GLN A 109 10.84 26.46 -4.47
CA GLN A 109 10.07 26.68 -3.25
C GLN A 109 8.58 26.56 -3.56
N ALA A 110 7.90 25.62 -2.92
CA ALA A 110 6.47 25.40 -3.11
C ALA A 110 5.66 26.00 -1.95
N GLN A 111 4.56 26.68 -2.28
CA GLN A 111 3.62 27.20 -1.29
C GLN A 111 2.19 26.86 -1.69
N LEU A 112 1.41 26.40 -0.73
CA LEU A 112 -0.04 26.35 -0.82
C LEU A 112 -0.60 27.73 -0.49
N VAL A 113 -1.52 28.22 -1.32
CA VAL A 113 -2.20 29.49 -1.14
C VAL A 113 -3.71 29.27 -1.23
N LEU A 114 -4.44 29.69 -0.19
CA LEU A 114 -5.90 29.68 -0.18
C LEU A 114 -6.41 31.12 -0.20
N THR A 115 -7.29 31.42 -1.14
CA THR A 115 -7.97 32.72 -1.27
C THR A 115 -9.48 32.53 -1.34
N ALA A 116 -10.22 33.62 -1.11
CA ALA A 116 -11.68 33.64 -1.22
C ALA A 116 -12.14 34.84 -2.03
N ASP A 117 -13.26 34.68 -2.74
CA ASP A 117 -13.91 35.74 -3.51
C ASP A 117 -14.60 36.78 -2.63
N GLN A 118 -15.09 36.36 -1.46
CA GLN A 118 -15.75 37.21 -0.49
C GLN A 118 -14.89 37.41 0.76
N PRO A 119 -14.82 38.64 1.30
CA PRO A 119 -14.00 38.94 2.47
C PRO A 119 -14.67 38.51 3.77
N GLY A 120 -13.95 37.78 4.62
CA GLY A 120 -14.41 37.48 5.98
C GLY A 120 -13.61 36.37 6.66
N THR A 121 -14.18 35.86 7.75
CA THR A 121 -13.59 34.78 8.54
C THR A 121 -13.97 33.42 7.96
N TYR A 122 -12.95 32.63 7.68
CA TYR A 122 -13.04 31.24 7.25
C TYR A 122 -12.39 30.37 8.31
N ARG A 123 -12.72 29.08 8.29
CA ARG A 123 -12.06 28.08 9.12
C ARG A 123 -11.47 27.01 8.23
N TRP A 124 -10.28 26.54 8.58
CA TRP A 124 -9.64 25.43 7.88
C TRP A 124 -9.23 24.33 8.85
N ASP A 125 -9.11 23.12 8.33
CA ASP A 125 -8.59 21.96 9.05
C ASP A 125 -8.08 20.91 8.04
N SER A 126 -7.42 19.87 8.54
CA SER A 126 -7.10 18.65 7.79
C SER A 126 -6.35 18.91 6.49
N LEU A 127 -5.32 19.77 6.53
CA LEU A 127 -4.39 19.90 5.41
C LEU A 127 -3.63 18.59 5.22
N ALA A 128 -3.82 17.94 4.08
CA ALA A 128 -3.12 16.73 3.69
C ALA A 128 -2.32 16.96 2.40
N VAL A 129 -1.07 16.53 2.41
CA VAL A 129 -0.17 16.54 1.25
C VAL A 129 0.32 15.12 1.08
N GLN A 130 0.01 14.50 -0.06
CA GLN A 130 0.33 13.10 -0.32
C GLN A 130 1.07 12.99 -1.65
N LYS A 131 2.24 12.36 -1.61
CA LYS A 131 2.95 11.95 -2.84
C LYS A 131 2.10 10.87 -3.50
N LEU A 132 1.70 11.11 -4.74
CA LEU A 132 1.03 10.11 -5.56
C LEU A 132 2.15 9.28 -6.21
N HIS A 133 2.40 8.09 -5.68
CA HIS A 133 3.29 7.15 -6.35
C HIS A 133 2.68 6.77 -7.70
N GLU A 134 3.38 7.07 -8.80
CA GLU A 134 3.06 6.50 -10.11
C GLU A 134 3.54 5.04 -10.16
N THR A 135 2.95 4.16 -9.35
CA THR A 135 3.34 2.74 -9.29
C THR A 135 3.18 2.04 -10.64
N VAL A 136 2.26 2.49 -11.49
CA VAL A 136 1.99 1.84 -12.78
C VAL A 136 3.12 2.05 -13.80
N ASN A 137 3.70 3.25 -13.91
CA ASN A 137 4.69 3.55 -14.95
C ASN A 137 6.05 2.92 -14.65
N GLU A 138 6.52 2.98 -13.39
CA GLU A 138 7.80 2.41 -12.99
C GLU A 138 7.76 0.86 -12.99
N VAL A 139 6.65 0.27 -12.51
CA VAL A 139 6.44 -1.19 -12.58
C VAL A 139 6.38 -1.63 -14.04
N GLN A 140 5.66 -0.90 -14.89
CA GLN A 140 5.59 -1.21 -16.32
C GLN A 140 6.96 -1.13 -17.00
N GLN A 141 7.73 -0.07 -16.78
CA GLN A 141 9.09 0.06 -17.33
C GLN A 141 10.01 -1.06 -16.84
N TYR A 142 9.97 -1.41 -15.55
CA TYR A 142 10.72 -2.52 -14.96
C TYR A 142 10.44 -3.86 -15.65
N TRP A 143 9.17 -4.11 -16.02
CA TRP A 143 8.76 -5.32 -16.74
C TRP A 143 9.11 -5.27 -18.22
N GLU A 144 8.98 -4.11 -18.87
CA GLU A 144 9.38 -3.91 -20.27
C GLU A 144 10.88 -4.14 -20.47
N GLU A 145 11.73 -3.61 -19.60
CA GLU A 145 13.18 -3.87 -19.63
C GLU A 145 13.53 -5.35 -19.47
N ARG A 146 12.82 -6.05 -18.56
CA ARG A 146 12.97 -7.50 -18.37
C ARG A 146 12.53 -8.29 -19.59
N PHE A 147 11.40 -7.92 -20.18
CA PHE A 147 10.92 -8.57 -21.41
C PHE A 147 11.86 -8.31 -22.59
N ALA A 148 12.44 -7.11 -22.68
CA ALA A 148 13.45 -6.81 -23.70
C ALA A 148 14.71 -7.67 -23.53
N LYS A 149 15.12 -7.96 -22.29
CA LYS A 149 16.33 -8.74 -21.99
C LYS A 149 16.12 -10.25 -22.04
N HIS A 150 14.99 -10.75 -21.57
CA HIS A 150 14.77 -12.18 -21.31
C HIS A 150 13.57 -12.78 -22.08
N GLY A 151 12.79 -11.96 -22.79
CA GLY A 151 11.51 -12.38 -23.37
C GLY A 151 10.45 -12.60 -22.29
N ALA A 152 9.47 -13.47 -22.55
CA ALA A 152 8.44 -13.76 -21.55
C ALA A 152 9.05 -14.45 -20.31
N VAL A 153 8.87 -13.84 -19.14
CA VAL A 153 9.45 -14.28 -17.86
C VAL A 153 8.40 -15.02 -17.04
N TYR A 154 8.81 -16.06 -16.29
CA TYR A 154 7.91 -16.73 -15.35
C TYR A 154 7.85 -15.98 -14.02
N THR A 155 6.67 -15.86 -13.44
CA THR A 155 6.43 -15.05 -12.24
C THR A 155 6.08 -15.87 -11.00
N GLY A 156 6.04 -17.20 -11.15
CA GLY A 156 5.81 -18.13 -10.07
C GLY A 156 5.84 -19.59 -10.54
N LEU A 157 5.93 -20.49 -9.57
CA LEU A 157 5.94 -21.94 -9.78
C LEU A 157 4.56 -22.53 -9.47
N VAL A 158 4.07 -23.38 -10.36
CA VAL A 158 2.89 -24.22 -10.11
C VAL A 158 3.34 -25.68 -10.18
N VAL A 159 3.22 -26.38 -9.06
CA VAL A 159 3.55 -27.80 -8.98
C VAL A 159 2.26 -28.60 -9.07
N ASP A 160 2.10 -29.36 -10.16
CA ASP A 160 0.99 -30.30 -10.32
C ASP A 160 1.32 -31.63 -9.65
N ALA A 161 0.67 -31.88 -8.51
CA ALA A 161 0.81 -33.10 -7.73
C ALA A 161 -0.55 -33.79 -7.50
N ARG A 162 -1.56 -33.48 -8.33
CA ARG A 162 -2.94 -34.00 -8.16
C ARG A 162 -3.04 -35.52 -8.28
N HIS A 163 -2.07 -36.13 -8.98
CA HIS A 163 -1.97 -37.56 -9.16
C HIS A 163 -1.21 -38.28 -8.01
N LEU A 164 -0.75 -37.53 -7.01
CA LEU A 164 -0.05 -38.03 -5.82
C LEU A 164 -0.86 -37.74 -4.54
N ASP A 165 -0.59 -38.48 -3.47
CA ASP A 165 -1.18 -38.23 -2.13
C ASP A 165 -0.36 -37.18 -1.34
N VAL A 166 -0.20 -35.99 -1.93
CA VAL A 166 0.48 -34.85 -1.29
C VAL A 166 -0.47 -34.15 -0.33
N ARG A 167 0.02 -33.81 0.85
CA ARG A 167 -0.74 -33.16 1.92
C ARG A 167 -0.34 -31.70 2.09
N ARG A 168 -1.31 -30.89 2.51
CA ARG A 168 -1.06 -29.51 2.91
C ARG A 168 -0.10 -29.49 4.11
N GLY A 169 0.91 -28.64 4.04
CA GLY A 169 1.91 -28.46 5.08
C GLY A 169 2.23 -27.00 5.32
N ILE A 170 2.78 -26.69 6.49
CA ILE A 170 3.21 -25.34 6.86
C ILE A 170 4.51 -24.96 6.13
N SER A 171 5.35 -25.94 5.80
CA SER A 171 6.65 -25.73 5.15
C SER A 171 6.91 -26.80 4.08
N PRO A 172 6.08 -26.85 3.01
CA PRO A 172 6.32 -27.74 1.88
C PRO A 172 7.66 -27.45 1.23
N ARG A 173 8.19 -28.46 0.54
CA ARG A 173 9.49 -28.42 -0.11
C ARG A 173 9.42 -29.03 -1.50
N VAL A 174 10.24 -28.51 -2.41
CA VAL A 174 10.41 -29.03 -3.76
C VAL A 174 11.87 -29.43 -3.91
N TYR A 175 12.09 -30.67 -4.30
CA TYR A 175 13.41 -31.24 -4.56
C TYR A 175 13.51 -31.71 -6.02
N SER A 176 14.72 -31.73 -6.58
CA SER A 176 15.00 -32.52 -7.78
C SER A 176 15.02 -34.02 -7.47
N GLU A 177 14.90 -34.88 -8.47
CA GLU A 177 15.04 -36.34 -8.32
C GLU A 177 16.38 -36.78 -7.69
N SER A 178 17.45 -36.03 -7.95
CA SER A 178 18.78 -36.23 -7.35
C SER A 178 18.87 -35.76 -5.90
N GLY A 179 17.83 -35.13 -5.36
CA GLY A 179 17.74 -34.67 -3.96
C GLY A 179 18.23 -33.24 -3.72
N GLN A 180 18.47 -32.45 -4.77
CA GLN A 180 18.76 -31.02 -4.61
C GLN A 180 17.52 -30.30 -4.10
N LEU A 181 17.64 -29.54 -3.01
CA LEU A 181 16.57 -28.66 -2.55
C LEU A 181 16.44 -27.47 -3.51
N LEU A 182 15.33 -27.38 -4.21
CA LEU A 182 15.03 -26.26 -5.12
C LEU A 182 14.25 -25.17 -4.40
N TYR A 183 13.28 -25.56 -3.57
CA TYR A 183 12.46 -24.66 -2.79
C TYR A 183 12.18 -25.26 -1.42
N GLY A 184 12.41 -24.50 -0.36
CA GLY A 184 12.02 -24.93 0.97
C GLY A 184 12.53 -24.00 2.06
N GLY A 185 11.62 -23.62 2.94
CA GLY A 185 11.96 -22.91 4.17
C GLY A 185 11.97 -21.39 4.05
N VAL A 186 11.74 -20.80 5.22
CA VAL A 186 11.43 -19.40 5.46
C VAL A 186 12.71 -18.62 5.71
N LEU A 187 13.14 -17.78 4.76
CA LEU A 187 14.12 -16.71 5.02
C LEU A 187 13.45 -15.38 5.41
N ALA A 188 12.12 -15.28 5.31
CA ALA A 188 11.34 -14.09 5.67
C ALA A 188 10.98 -14.03 7.16
N SER A 189 10.60 -12.84 7.64
CA SER A 189 10.14 -12.67 9.03
C SER A 189 8.88 -13.48 9.31
N ALA A 190 8.68 -13.86 10.57
CA ALA A 190 7.50 -14.62 10.99
C ALA A 190 6.19 -13.88 10.66
N GLU A 191 6.19 -12.55 10.72
CA GLU A 191 5.04 -11.71 10.36
C GLU A 191 4.71 -11.82 8.86
N PHE A 192 5.72 -11.74 7.98
CA PHE A 192 5.50 -11.84 6.53
C PHE A 192 4.95 -13.21 6.13
N VAL A 193 5.42 -14.29 6.76
CA VAL A 193 4.94 -15.65 6.50
C VAL A 193 3.52 -15.88 7.04
N GLN A 194 3.12 -15.20 8.12
CA GLN A 194 1.75 -15.27 8.63
C GLN A 194 0.75 -14.65 7.65
N ASP A 195 1.11 -13.53 7.02
CA ASP A 195 0.22 -12.82 6.09
C ASP A 195 0.17 -13.45 4.69
N VAL A 196 1.33 -13.87 4.16
CA VAL A 196 1.46 -14.29 2.75
C VAL A 196 1.48 -15.82 2.58
N GLY A 197 1.85 -16.56 3.64
CA GLY A 197 2.12 -17.99 3.59
C GLY A 197 3.38 -18.32 2.77
N VAL A 198 3.83 -19.57 2.82
CA VAL A 198 4.97 -20.01 2.00
C VAL A 198 4.56 -20.56 0.64
N VAL A 199 3.37 -21.14 0.53
CA VAL A 199 2.77 -21.57 -0.73
C VAL A 199 1.25 -21.36 -0.67
N ALA A 200 0.60 -21.41 -1.82
CA ALA A 200 -0.84 -21.61 -1.92
C ALA A 200 -1.17 -23.05 -2.37
N TYR A 201 -2.38 -23.53 -2.04
CA TYR A 201 -2.85 -24.86 -2.41
C TYR A 201 -4.22 -24.78 -3.07
N GLY A 202 -4.40 -25.48 -4.20
CA GLY A 202 -5.69 -25.58 -4.89
C GLY A 202 -5.85 -26.90 -5.62
N ARG A 203 -7.01 -27.10 -6.26
CA ARG A 203 -7.29 -28.26 -7.12
C ARG A 203 -7.09 -27.94 -8.61
N GLU A 204 -7.17 -26.67 -8.95
CA GLU A 204 -6.95 -26.12 -10.28
C GLU A 204 -6.43 -24.68 -10.13
N LEU A 205 -5.93 -24.11 -11.22
CA LEU A 205 -5.36 -22.76 -11.23
C LEU A 205 -6.46 -21.72 -11.43
N ASP A 206 -7.18 -21.40 -10.36
CA ASP A 206 -8.25 -20.40 -10.35
C ASP A 206 -7.71 -18.94 -10.28
N PRO A 207 -8.55 -17.92 -10.55
CA PRO A 207 -8.13 -16.53 -10.50
C PRO A 207 -7.57 -16.05 -9.15
N ASP A 208 -8.01 -16.65 -8.03
CA ASP A 208 -7.51 -16.28 -6.71
C ASP A 208 -6.12 -16.86 -6.45
N LEU A 209 -5.85 -18.08 -6.92
CA LEU A 209 -4.49 -18.64 -6.93
C LEU A 209 -3.56 -17.88 -7.86
N ILE A 210 -4.03 -17.42 -9.02
CA ILE A 210 -3.22 -16.61 -9.94
C ILE A 210 -2.67 -15.34 -9.28
N LYS A 211 -3.44 -14.69 -8.38
CA LYS A 211 -2.97 -13.53 -7.62
C LYS A 211 -1.70 -13.81 -6.83
N ARG A 212 -1.46 -15.07 -6.40
CA ARG A 212 -0.25 -15.48 -5.67
C ARG A 212 1.02 -15.29 -6.49
N ILE A 213 0.93 -15.45 -7.81
CA ILE A 213 2.04 -15.36 -8.76
C ILE A 213 1.98 -14.09 -9.61
N GLN A 214 0.98 -13.24 -9.39
CA GLN A 214 0.88 -11.92 -9.99
C GLN A 214 1.96 -11.04 -9.42
N VAL A 215 2.59 -10.23 -10.27
CA VAL A 215 3.77 -9.45 -9.89
C VAL A 215 3.47 -8.20 -9.07
N ASP A 216 2.33 -7.59 -9.35
CA ASP A 216 1.86 -6.39 -8.67
C ASP A 216 0.32 -6.29 -8.79
N PRO A 217 -0.42 -5.83 -7.76
CA PRO A 217 -1.87 -5.63 -7.85
C PRO A 217 -2.31 -4.71 -9.00
N GLU A 218 -1.52 -3.69 -9.33
CA GLU A 218 -1.78 -2.70 -10.37
C GLU A 218 -1.22 -3.11 -11.74
N TYR A 219 -0.32 -4.10 -11.79
CA TYR A 219 0.21 -4.70 -13.01
C TYR A 219 -0.05 -6.22 -13.04
N ALA A 220 -1.18 -6.59 -13.65
CA ALA A 220 -1.74 -7.95 -13.64
C ALA A 220 -0.97 -9.01 -14.45
N TYR A 221 0.34 -8.86 -14.60
CA TYR A 221 1.17 -9.87 -15.23
C TYR A 221 1.39 -11.06 -14.30
N ALA A 222 0.94 -12.23 -14.75
CA ALA A 222 1.11 -13.49 -14.09
C ALA A 222 1.39 -14.56 -15.14
N ARG A 223 2.54 -15.23 -15.04
CA ARG A 223 2.92 -16.31 -15.95
C ARG A 223 3.47 -17.50 -15.15
N PRO A 224 2.67 -18.56 -14.96
CA PRO A 224 3.08 -19.73 -14.21
C PRO A 224 4.12 -20.56 -14.98
N LEU A 225 5.16 -21.01 -14.29
CA LEU A 225 5.94 -22.16 -14.70
C LEU A 225 5.25 -23.40 -14.11
N ILE A 226 4.59 -24.20 -14.95
CA ILE A 226 3.93 -25.43 -14.51
C ILE A 226 4.91 -26.59 -14.66
N VAL A 227 5.09 -27.35 -13.57
CA VAL A 227 5.92 -28.56 -13.51
C VAL A 227 5.12 -29.70 -12.89
N GLU A 228 5.47 -30.94 -13.24
CA GLU A 228 4.82 -32.13 -12.70
C GLU A 228 5.65 -32.70 -11.54
N ALA A 229 5.00 -32.98 -10.42
CA ALA A 229 5.64 -33.72 -9.34
C ALA A 229 5.75 -35.20 -9.73
N VAL A 230 6.92 -35.80 -9.53
CA VAL A 230 7.17 -37.22 -9.86
C VAL A 230 7.17 -38.12 -8.62
N GLY A 231 7.14 -37.52 -7.42
CA GLY A 231 7.14 -38.26 -6.17
C GLY A 231 6.86 -37.38 -4.96
N VAL A 232 6.58 -38.03 -3.84
CA VAL A 232 6.32 -37.38 -2.55
C VAL A 232 7.54 -37.49 -1.65
N VAL A 233 7.83 -36.42 -0.91
CA VAL A 233 8.91 -36.34 0.07
C VAL A 233 8.33 -36.51 1.46
N ASP A 234 9.14 -37.08 2.36
CA ASP A 234 8.92 -37.19 3.80
C ASP A 234 7.68 -38.01 4.23
N PRO A 235 7.65 -38.54 5.47
CA PRO A 235 6.48 -39.28 5.97
C PRO A 235 5.22 -38.43 6.11
N ALA A 236 5.36 -37.11 6.27
CA ALA A 236 4.26 -36.18 6.39
C ALA A 236 3.61 -35.86 5.04
N ARG A 237 4.28 -36.21 3.93
CA ARG A 237 3.84 -36.05 2.54
C ARG A 237 3.64 -34.60 2.14
N THR A 238 4.42 -33.70 2.70
CA THR A 238 4.26 -32.24 2.49
C THR A 238 5.18 -31.69 1.40
N GLY A 239 6.22 -32.43 1.02
CA GLY A 239 7.11 -32.06 -0.07
C GLY A 239 6.97 -32.98 -1.27
N VAL A 240 7.60 -32.58 -2.37
CA VAL A 240 7.57 -33.28 -3.66
C VAL A 240 8.93 -33.32 -4.33
N TYR A 241 9.14 -34.35 -5.13
CA TYR A 241 10.22 -34.42 -6.12
C TYR A 241 9.69 -33.97 -7.48
N VAL A 242 10.50 -33.25 -8.24
CA VAL A 242 10.27 -32.93 -9.66
C VAL A 242 11.39 -33.53 -10.51
N SER A 243 11.11 -33.79 -11.79
CA SER A 243 12.11 -34.33 -12.71
C SER A 243 13.34 -33.43 -12.81
N GLU A 244 14.51 -34.01 -13.15
CA GLU A 244 15.72 -33.20 -13.38
C GLU A 244 15.52 -32.14 -14.48
N ALA A 245 14.78 -32.48 -15.54
CA ALA A 245 14.47 -31.54 -16.61
C ALA A 245 13.63 -30.34 -16.10
N ASP A 246 12.66 -30.59 -15.22
CA ASP A 246 11.88 -29.50 -14.61
C ASP A 246 12.68 -28.73 -13.55
N ALA A 247 13.59 -29.39 -12.84
CA ALA A 247 14.53 -28.72 -11.93
C ALA A 247 15.41 -27.70 -12.69
N GLU A 248 15.96 -28.08 -13.84
CA GLU A 248 16.73 -27.18 -14.71
C GLU A 248 15.89 -26.00 -15.21
N ARG A 249 14.64 -26.25 -15.63
CA ARG A 249 13.70 -25.20 -16.06
C ARG A 249 13.40 -24.21 -14.93
N ILE A 250 13.21 -24.70 -13.70
CA ILE A 250 13.02 -23.86 -12.52
C ILE A 250 14.26 -22.98 -12.30
N LEU A 251 15.46 -23.55 -12.28
CA LEU A 251 16.70 -22.81 -12.06
C LEU A 251 16.95 -21.77 -13.16
N GLN A 252 16.67 -22.10 -14.42
CA GLN A 252 16.76 -21.16 -15.53
C GLN A 252 15.77 -20.01 -15.35
N ALA A 253 14.52 -20.28 -14.96
CA ALA A 253 13.52 -19.25 -14.74
C ALA A 253 13.92 -18.31 -13.58
N LEU A 254 14.46 -18.86 -12.48
CA LEU A 254 14.94 -18.08 -11.34
C LEU A 254 16.11 -17.16 -11.70
N SER A 255 16.96 -17.55 -12.66
CA SER A 255 18.04 -16.69 -13.15
C SER A 255 17.54 -15.44 -13.89
N GLN A 256 16.30 -15.48 -14.40
CA GLN A 256 15.65 -14.35 -15.08
C GLN A 256 14.85 -13.49 -14.09
N TYR A 257 14.14 -14.15 -13.16
CA TYR A 257 13.36 -13.50 -12.12
C TYR A 257 13.16 -14.44 -10.93
N ASP A 258 13.66 -14.02 -9.77
CA ASP A 258 13.54 -14.78 -8.53
C ASP A 258 12.15 -14.64 -7.90
N PHE A 259 11.20 -15.42 -8.41
CA PHE A 259 9.85 -15.50 -7.85
C PHE A 259 9.80 -16.26 -6.52
N PHE A 260 10.85 -16.97 -6.12
CA PHE A 260 10.92 -17.63 -4.79
C PHE A 260 11.11 -16.62 -3.67
N ALA A 261 11.81 -15.51 -3.91
CA ALA A 261 11.90 -14.40 -2.95
C ALA A 261 10.52 -13.85 -2.51
N ARG A 262 9.49 -14.02 -3.36
CA ARG A 262 8.10 -13.59 -3.11
C ARG A 262 7.19 -14.73 -2.68
N TYR A 263 7.74 -15.92 -2.45
CA TYR A 263 6.99 -17.13 -2.12
C TYR A 263 5.92 -17.47 -3.17
N ALA A 264 6.12 -17.08 -4.43
CA ALA A 264 5.14 -17.24 -5.50
C ALA A 264 5.09 -18.70 -6.00
N VAL A 265 4.57 -19.58 -5.15
CA VAL A 265 4.52 -21.03 -5.37
C VAL A 265 3.12 -21.55 -5.06
N ILE A 266 2.57 -22.35 -5.97
CA ILE A 266 1.25 -22.96 -5.87
C ILE A 266 1.41 -24.47 -6.01
N PHE A 267 0.76 -25.22 -5.12
CA PHE A 267 0.63 -26.67 -5.21
C PHE A 267 -0.79 -27.02 -5.64
N LEU A 268 -0.91 -27.73 -6.76
CA LEU A 268 -2.17 -28.35 -7.16
C LEU A 268 -2.21 -29.77 -6.60
N ILE A 269 -3.18 -30.04 -5.72
CA ILE A 269 -3.36 -31.31 -5.02
C ILE A 269 -4.85 -31.73 -5.07
N ASN A 270 -5.14 -32.98 -4.73
CA ASN A 270 -6.50 -33.53 -4.75
C ASN A 270 -7.30 -33.22 -3.46
#